data_AF-A0A6N8JC79-F1
#
_entry.id   AF-A0A6N8JC79-F1
#
_cell.length_a   1.000
_cell.length_b   1.000
_cell.length_c   1.000
_cell.angle_alpha   90.00
_cell.angle_beta   90.00
_cell.angle_gamma   90.00
#
_symmetry.space_group_name_H-M   'P 1'
#
loop_
_entity.id
_entity.type
_entity.pdbx_description
1 polymer ?
#
loop_
_entity_poly.entity_id
_entity_poly.type
_entity_poly.pdbx_seq_one_letter_code
_entity_poly.pdbx_strand_id
1 'polypeptide(L)'
;MAQLRGGIDFTGRIGGLSAYKRRDMDGTFVRSPGGASKKKIKTAKSFERTRENNLEWKGCGRAAARIRWAVLFVRHLADHNIAPQFSKLCKVMQLQDTANLRGQRSILLSKHRELLEGFRITQKNPFDGVVRHPLKCEIIRETGSAWVQLPNLMPEINLFIPWQYPLFRFVISLQAITDLHYNYPVFTRKDTDAAPAAYTAWQPTGQNYTGERIELQLEGGQKPDDSWTFILSVGLEMGTPISNNVVNTMKYAGCARILALG
;
A
#
# COMPACT_ATOMS: atom_id res chain seq x y z
N MET A 1 33.69 -2.02 -13.12
CA MET A 1 33.64 -2.46 -11.70
C MET A 1 34.61 -3.61 -11.55
N ALA A 2 35.43 -3.66 -10.50
CA ALA A 2 36.41 -4.75 -10.36
C ALA A 2 35.69 -6.06 -9.99
N GLN A 3 35.97 -7.12 -10.75
CA GLN A 3 35.44 -8.46 -10.55
C GLN A 3 36.57 -9.37 -10.08
N LEU A 4 36.34 -10.16 -9.03
CA LEU A 4 37.29 -11.16 -8.57
C LEU A 4 37.20 -12.41 -9.46
N ARG A 5 38.30 -12.79 -10.15
CA ARG A 5 38.39 -14.01 -10.97
C ARG A 5 39.35 -15.00 -10.31
N GLY A 6 38.84 -16.19 -9.94
CA GLY A 6 39.63 -17.26 -9.31
C GLY A 6 40.15 -16.89 -7.91
N GLY A 7 39.53 -17.42 -6.86
CA GLY A 7 39.90 -17.11 -5.47
C GLY A 7 38.84 -17.56 -4.45
N ILE A 8 39.03 -17.16 -3.19
CA ILE A 8 38.13 -17.43 -2.06
C ILE A 8 36.77 -16.77 -2.33
N ASP A 9 35.67 -17.53 -2.21
CA ASP A 9 34.32 -16.99 -2.30
C ASP A 9 33.89 -16.37 -0.96
N PHE A 10 33.62 -15.07 -0.95
CA PHE A 10 33.18 -14.37 0.26
C PHE A 10 32.30 -13.16 -0.07
N THR A 11 31.51 -12.75 0.91
CA THR A 11 30.80 -11.46 0.92
C THR A 11 31.12 -10.73 2.22
N GLY A 12 31.25 -9.40 2.19
CA GLY A 12 31.63 -8.61 3.36
C GLY A 12 32.88 -7.75 3.15
N ARG A 13 33.54 -7.35 4.24
CA ARG A 13 34.69 -6.43 4.20
C ARG A 13 36.00 -7.14 4.55
N ILE A 14 37.01 -7.00 3.68
CA ILE A 14 38.39 -7.48 3.90
C ILE A 14 39.35 -6.39 3.46
N GLY A 15 40.32 -6.02 4.30
CA GLY A 15 41.43 -5.13 3.91
C GLY A 15 41.01 -3.77 3.35
N GLY A 16 39.89 -3.20 3.81
CA GLY A 16 39.36 -1.93 3.27
C GLY A 16 38.68 -2.07 1.90
N LEU A 17 38.38 -3.28 1.45
CA LEU A 17 37.55 -3.58 0.29
C LEU A 17 36.24 -4.24 0.74
N SER A 18 35.16 -3.96 0.02
CA SER A 18 33.83 -4.56 0.23
C SER A 18 33.51 -5.45 -0.96
N ALA A 19 33.33 -6.74 -0.70
CA ALA A 19 32.90 -7.73 -1.67
C ALA A 19 31.39 -7.96 -1.56
N TYR A 20 30.70 -8.01 -2.70
CA TYR A 20 29.27 -8.29 -2.76
C TYR A 20 28.93 -9.04 -4.04
N LYS A 21 27.83 -9.80 -4.01
CA LYS A 21 27.26 -10.47 -5.17
C LYS A 21 25.99 -9.74 -5.57
N ARG A 22 25.73 -9.70 -6.87
CA ARG A 22 24.45 -9.20 -7.40
C ARG A 22 23.70 -10.37 -8.00
N ARG A 23 22.37 -10.33 -7.91
CA ARG A 23 21.51 -11.41 -8.44
C ARG A 23 21.52 -11.47 -9.97
N ASP A 24 21.86 -10.37 -10.63
CA ASP A 24 21.81 -10.18 -12.08
C ASP A 24 23.15 -10.39 -12.80
N MET A 25 24.23 -10.71 -12.08
CA MET A 25 25.54 -10.90 -12.68
C MET A 25 26.35 -11.97 -11.93
N ASP A 26 27.06 -12.80 -12.69
CA ASP A 26 27.91 -13.85 -12.14
C ASP A 26 29.23 -13.29 -11.56
N GLY A 27 29.62 -13.83 -10.41
CA GLY A 27 30.86 -13.54 -9.72
C GLY A 27 30.76 -12.53 -8.56
N THR A 28 31.90 -12.34 -7.89
CA THR A 28 32.01 -11.46 -6.72
C THR A 28 32.58 -10.10 -7.13
N PHE A 29 31.84 -9.05 -6.82
CA PHE A 29 32.21 -7.66 -7.13
C PHE A 29 32.89 -7.02 -5.94
N VAL A 30 34.02 -6.37 -6.19
CA VAL A 30 34.84 -5.75 -5.13
C VAL A 30 34.88 -4.24 -5.34
N ARG A 31 34.66 -3.48 -4.27
CA ARG A 31 34.76 -2.02 -4.27
C ARG A 31 35.46 -1.51 -3.02
N SER A 32 36.20 -0.40 -3.12
CA SER A 32 36.60 0.36 -1.95
C SER A 32 35.35 1.03 -1.33
N PRO A 33 35.14 0.97 -0.01
CA PRO A 33 34.12 1.74 0.69
C PRO A 33 34.32 3.23 0.42
N GLY A 34 33.45 3.81 -0.40
CA GLY A 34 33.38 5.26 -0.60
C GLY A 34 32.32 5.92 0.30
N GLY A 35 32.37 7.25 0.39
CA GLY A 35 31.39 8.08 1.09
C GLY A 35 31.83 8.52 2.49
N ALA A 36 31.01 9.35 3.13
CA ALA A 36 31.27 9.85 4.48
C ALA A 36 31.03 8.76 5.53
N SER A 37 31.86 8.74 6.58
CA SER A 37 31.69 7.81 7.70
C SER A 37 30.39 8.10 8.46
N LYS A 38 29.81 7.07 9.10
CA LYS A 38 28.62 7.23 9.96
C LYS A 38 28.83 8.30 11.04
N LYS A 39 30.04 8.37 11.63
CA LYS A 39 30.40 9.42 12.59
C LYS A 39 30.34 10.80 11.94
N LYS A 40 30.95 10.98 10.76
CA LYS A 40 30.93 12.25 10.01
C LYS A 40 29.51 12.68 9.66
N ILE A 41 28.66 11.77 9.17
CA ILE A 41 27.25 12.09 8.86
C ILE A 41 26.49 12.54 10.12
N LYS A 42 26.76 11.90 11.26
CA LYS A 42 26.11 12.23 12.54
C LYS A 42 26.55 13.57 13.13
N THR A 43 27.83 13.93 13.02
CA THR A 43 28.39 15.05 13.79
C THR A 43 28.78 16.26 12.94
N ALA A 44 29.19 16.09 11.68
CA ALA A 44 29.72 17.20 10.90
C ALA A 44 28.60 18.16 10.46
N LYS A 45 28.86 19.48 10.55
CA LYS A 45 27.94 20.55 10.14
C LYS A 45 27.53 20.42 8.67
N SER A 46 28.47 20.03 7.80
CA SER A 46 28.20 19.84 6.36
C SER A 46 27.13 18.80 6.05
N PHE A 47 26.80 17.90 6.99
CA PHE A 47 25.78 16.85 6.83
C PHE A 47 24.46 17.17 7.53
N GLU A 48 24.25 18.40 8.01
CA GLU A 48 23.00 18.83 8.64
C GLU A 48 21.77 18.55 7.76
N ARG A 49 21.78 19.02 6.52
CA ARG A 49 20.70 18.77 5.55
C ARG A 49 20.49 17.28 5.24
N THR A 50 21.55 16.48 5.28
CA THR A 50 21.44 15.02 5.11
C THR A 50 20.72 14.39 6.30
N ARG A 51 21.01 14.84 7.53
CA ARG A 51 20.33 14.33 8.73
C ARG A 51 18.85 14.71 8.74
N GLU A 52 18.53 15.96 8.42
CA GLU A 52 17.14 16.43 8.26
C GLU A 52 16.38 15.57 7.26
N ASN A 53 16.95 15.37 6.06
CA ASN A 53 16.32 14.57 5.02
C ASN A 53 16.15 13.11 5.44
N ASN A 54 17.13 12.52 6.15
CA ASN A 54 17.03 11.15 6.65
C ASN A 54 15.91 10.99 7.70
N LEU A 55 15.72 11.99 8.57
CA LEU A 55 14.61 12.01 9.53
C LEU A 55 13.27 12.10 8.80
N GLU A 56 13.15 13.02 7.84
CA GLU A 56 11.96 13.16 7.02
C GLU A 56 11.61 11.89 6.23
N TRP A 57 12.61 11.22 5.66
CA TRP A 57 12.41 9.96 4.94
C TRP A 57 11.97 8.82 5.87
N LYS A 58 12.47 8.78 7.11
CA LYS A 58 11.97 7.84 8.13
C LYS A 58 10.48 8.05 8.37
N GLY A 59 10.03 9.31 8.44
CA GLY A 59 8.62 9.67 8.55
C GLY A 59 7.78 9.13 7.41
N CYS A 60 8.18 9.41 6.17
CA CYS A 60 7.43 8.93 5.00
C CYS A 60 7.39 7.41 4.91
N GLY A 61 8.47 6.71 5.29
CA GLY A 61 8.47 5.24 5.37
C GLY A 61 7.48 4.69 6.40
N ARG A 62 7.34 5.37 7.55
CA ARG A 62 6.36 5.03 8.60
C ARG A 62 4.93 5.34 8.16
N ALA A 63 4.68 6.50 7.57
CA ALA A 63 3.36 6.85 7.03
C ALA A 63 2.94 5.88 5.91
N ALA A 64 3.84 5.55 4.98
CA ALA A 64 3.58 4.54 3.96
C ALA A 64 3.28 3.17 4.54
N ALA A 65 3.86 2.81 5.69
CA ALA A 65 3.51 1.57 6.39
C ALA A 65 2.10 1.61 6.98
N ARG A 66 1.65 2.75 7.51
CA ARG A 66 0.26 2.95 7.96
C ARG A 66 -0.73 2.81 6.80
N ILE A 67 -0.46 3.42 5.66
CA ILE A 67 -1.32 3.28 4.45
C ILE A 67 -1.37 1.82 3.99
N ARG A 68 -0.23 1.11 3.96
CA ARG A 68 -0.20 -0.33 3.62
C ARG A 68 -1.00 -1.20 4.59
N TRP A 69 -1.08 -0.81 5.86
CA TRP A 69 -1.93 -1.47 6.82
C TRP A 69 -3.41 -1.20 6.51
N ALA A 70 -3.76 0.04 6.17
CA ALA A 70 -5.14 0.41 5.82
C ALA A 70 -5.67 -0.28 4.54
N VAL A 71 -4.80 -0.79 3.68
CA VAL A 71 -5.17 -1.60 2.51
C VAL A 71 -4.86 -3.09 2.68
N LEU A 72 -4.73 -3.58 3.93
CA LEU A 72 -4.27 -4.95 4.24
C LEU A 72 -5.04 -6.03 3.49
N PHE A 73 -6.36 -5.90 3.37
CA PHE A 73 -7.22 -6.93 2.78
C PHE A 73 -7.11 -6.99 1.25
N VAL A 74 -6.76 -5.88 0.60
CA VAL A 74 -6.65 -5.81 -0.87
C VAL A 74 -5.19 -5.79 -1.35
N ARG A 75 -4.21 -5.61 -0.45
CA ARG A 75 -2.78 -5.47 -0.82
C ARG A 75 -2.23 -6.67 -1.59
N HIS A 76 -2.80 -7.86 -1.37
CA HIS A 76 -2.33 -9.10 -1.98
C HIS A 76 -2.64 -9.17 -3.49
N LEU A 77 -3.51 -8.28 -3.98
CA LEU A 77 -3.84 -8.07 -5.38
C LEU A 77 -2.90 -7.11 -6.10
N ALA A 78 -1.93 -6.52 -5.39
CA ALA A 78 -0.90 -5.69 -6.00
C ALA A 78 0.00 -6.54 -6.92
N ASP A 79 0.23 -6.04 -8.13
CA ASP A 79 1.09 -6.65 -9.15
C ASP A 79 2.54 -6.11 -9.11
N HIS A 80 2.82 -5.20 -8.18
CA HIS A 80 4.11 -4.56 -7.98
C HIS A 80 4.30 -4.15 -6.51
N ASN A 81 5.50 -3.73 -6.15
CA ASN A 81 5.76 -3.19 -4.82
C ASN A 81 5.13 -1.78 -4.69
N ILE A 82 4.04 -1.67 -3.93
CA ILE A 82 3.32 -0.41 -3.67
C ILE A 82 4.02 0.48 -2.62
N ALA A 83 4.99 -0.04 -1.86
CA ALA A 83 5.63 0.70 -0.77
C ALA A 83 6.39 1.97 -1.24
N PRO A 84 7.15 1.97 -2.35
CA PRO A 84 7.79 3.17 -2.88
C PRO A 84 6.78 4.22 -3.35
N GLN A 85 5.64 3.80 -3.92
CA GLN A 85 4.60 4.71 -4.40
C GLN A 85 3.94 5.44 -3.23
N PHE A 86 3.53 4.72 -2.19
CA PHE A 86 3.03 5.34 -0.96
C PHE A 86 4.07 6.22 -0.28
N SER A 87 5.35 5.82 -0.28
CA SER A 87 6.43 6.65 0.28
C SER A 87 6.59 7.95 -0.50
N LYS A 88 6.46 7.91 -1.84
CA LYS A 88 6.46 9.10 -2.70
C LYS A 88 5.27 10.02 -2.39
N LEU A 89 4.05 9.48 -2.27
CA LEU A 89 2.87 10.25 -1.89
C LEU A 89 3.01 10.89 -0.51
N CYS A 90 3.49 10.12 0.47
CA CYS A 90 3.79 10.64 1.80
C CYS A 90 4.84 11.76 1.76
N LYS A 91 5.81 11.69 0.84
CA LYS A 91 6.78 12.79 0.66
C LYS A 91 6.11 14.04 0.11
N VAL A 92 5.18 13.90 -0.83
CA VAL A 92 4.39 15.03 -1.34
C VAL A 92 3.60 15.67 -0.21
N MET A 93 2.88 14.88 0.58
CA MET A 93 2.13 15.35 1.77
C MET A 93 3.04 16.04 2.79
N GLN A 94 4.20 15.44 3.09
CA GLN A 94 5.17 16.02 4.02
C GLN A 94 5.68 17.40 3.57
N LEU A 95 5.85 17.61 2.26
CA LEU A 95 6.31 18.89 1.74
C LEU A 95 5.27 20.01 1.87
N GLN A 96 3.99 19.67 2.06
CA GLN A 96 2.91 20.63 2.32
C GLN A 96 2.87 21.13 3.76
N ASP A 97 3.61 20.50 4.68
CA ASP A 97 3.74 21.00 6.04
C ASP A 97 4.64 22.25 6.08
N THR A 98 3.97 23.40 6.17
CA THR A 98 4.57 24.73 6.31
C THR A 98 4.65 25.20 7.76
N ALA A 99 4.02 24.48 8.69
CA ALA A 99 4.00 24.84 10.11
C ALA A 99 5.29 24.41 10.82
N ASN A 100 5.86 23.27 10.42
CA ASN A 100 7.10 22.75 11.01
C ASN A 100 8.34 23.08 10.20
N LEU A 101 9.47 23.20 10.91
CA LEU A 101 10.78 23.40 10.30
C LEU A 101 11.20 22.21 9.45
N ARG A 102 12.10 22.45 8.49
CA ARG A 102 12.74 21.40 7.70
C ARG A 102 13.41 20.37 8.62
N GLY A 103 13.27 19.09 8.29
CA GLY A 103 13.72 17.97 9.13
C GLY A 103 12.69 17.55 10.19
N GLN A 104 11.65 18.35 10.42
CA GLN A 104 10.66 18.17 11.48
C GLN A 104 9.21 18.15 10.97
N ARG A 105 9.02 17.95 9.67
CA ARG A 105 7.69 18.00 9.03
C ARG A 105 6.83 16.78 9.34
N SER A 106 5.58 17.03 9.70
CA SER A 106 4.53 16.04 9.88
C SER A 106 3.96 15.58 8.53
N ILE A 107 3.22 14.48 8.56
CA ILE A 107 2.54 13.90 7.39
C ILE A 107 1.06 13.79 7.75
N LEU A 108 0.27 14.75 7.29
CA LEU A 108 -1.14 14.88 7.62
C LEU A 108 -1.97 14.33 6.44
N LEU A 109 -2.39 13.06 6.54
CA LEU A 109 -3.25 12.43 5.53
C LEU A 109 -4.63 13.08 5.55
N SER A 110 -5.12 13.49 6.72
CA SER A 110 -6.40 14.16 6.90
C SER A 110 -6.55 15.41 6.03
N LYS A 111 -5.43 16.10 5.74
CA LYS A 111 -5.43 17.33 4.92
C LYS A 111 -5.20 17.09 3.43
N HIS A 112 -4.84 15.86 3.05
CA HIS A 112 -4.41 15.51 1.69
C HIS A 112 -5.02 14.19 1.22
N ARG A 113 -6.28 13.94 1.61
CA ARG A 113 -7.03 12.71 1.29
C ARG A 113 -7.10 12.47 -0.21
N GLU A 114 -7.24 13.53 -0.99
CA GLU A 114 -7.33 13.54 -2.45
C GLU A 114 -6.13 12.87 -3.15
N LEU A 115 -4.95 12.83 -2.51
CA LEU A 115 -3.76 12.21 -3.10
C LEU A 115 -3.79 10.68 -3.10
N LEU A 116 -4.67 10.06 -2.29
CA LEU A 116 -4.84 8.62 -2.21
C LEU A 116 -6.16 8.14 -2.84
N GLU A 117 -7.08 9.06 -3.12
CA GLU A 117 -8.37 8.72 -3.68
C GLU A 117 -8.23 8.17 -5.10
N GLY A 118 -8.92 7.07 -5.39
CA GLY A 118 -8.76 6.37 -6.66
C GLY A 118 -7.40 5.69 -6.87
N PHE A 119 -6.52 5.63 -5.85
CA PHE A 119 -5.20 5.03 -6.01
C PHE A 119 -5.30 3.58 -6.49
N ARG A 120 -4.64 3.31 -7.63
CA ARG A 120 -4.62 1.99 -8.26
C ARG A 120 -3.58 1.10 -7.58
N ILE A 121 -4.05 0.09 -6.86
CA ILE A 121 -3.19 -0.90 -6.20
C ILE A 121 -2.61 -1.87 -7.24
N THR A 122 -3.37 -2.14 -8.30
CA THR A 122 -2.96 -2.96 -9.45
C THR A 122 -2.82 -2.09 -10.69
N GLN A 123 -1.71 -2.20 -11.43
CA GLN A 123 -1.40 -1.30 -12.55
C GLN A 123 -1.61 -1.95 -13.92
N LYS A 124 -1.23 -3.23 -14.10
CA LYS A 124 -1.34 -3.95 -15.38
C LYS A 124 -2.79 -4.11 -15.82
N ASN A 125 -3.63 -4.62 -14.91
CA ASN A 125 -5.07 -4.77 -15.08
C ASN A 125 -5.75 -3.92 -14.00
N PRO A 126 -5.97 -2.61 -14.25
CA PRO A 126 -6.59 -1.73 -13.28
C PRO A 126 -8.04 -2.14 -13.00
N PHE A 127 -8.51 -1.90 -11.78
CA PHE A 127 -9.88 -2.26 -11.38
C PHE A 127 -10.94 -1.72 -12.34
N ASP A 128 -10.83 -0.44 -12.75
CA ASP A 128 -11.78 0.19 -13.67
C ASP A 128 -11.69 -0.35 -15.12
N GLY A 129 -10.61 -1.08 -15.45
CA GLY A 129 -10.48 -1.81 -16.71
C GLY A 129 -11.22 -3.15 -16.71
N VAL A 130 -11.31 -3.78 -15.53
CA VAL A 130 -12.00 -5.06 -15.28
C VAL A 130 -13.47 -4.84 -14.99
N VAL A 131 -13.81 -3.92 -14.09
CA VAL A 131 -15.17 -3.52 -13.74
C VAL A 131 -15.42 -2.15 -14.35
N ARG A 132 -16.00 -2.12 -15.56
CA ARG A 132 -16.24 -0.90 -16.34
C ARG A 132 -17.56 -0.24 -15.95
N HIS A 133 -17.75 -0.05 -14.66
CA HIS A 133 -18.90 0.65 -14.11
C HIS A 133 -18.47 1.39 -12.84
N PRO A 134 -18.67 2.72 -12.74
CA PRO A 134 -18.34 3.47 -11.54
C PRO A 134 -19.09 2.93 -10.32
N LEU A 135 -18.36 2.54 -9.27
CA LEU A 135 -18.98 2.13 -8.01
C LEU A 135 -19.46 3.36 -7.25
N LYS A 136 -20.70 3.33 -6.77
CA LYS A 136 -21.19 4.32 -5.81
C LYS A 136 -20.76 3.89 -4.42
N CYS A 137 -20.24 4.82 -3.64
CA CYS A 137 -19.84 4.56 -2.25
C CYS A 137 -19.90 5.84 -1.44
N GLU A 138 -19.98 5.68 -0.12
CA GLU A 138 -19.97 6.79 0.82
C GLU A 138 -19.33 6.32 2.13
N ILE A 139 -18.62 7.22 2.78
CA ILE A 139 -18.06 7.03 4.13
C ILE A 139 -18.80 8.00 5.06
N ILE A 140 -19.38 7.47 6.13
CA ILE A 140 -20.12 8.21 7.14
C ILE A 140 -19.24 8.29 8.39
N ARG A 141 -18.57 9.43 8.56
CA ARG A 141 -17.56 9.62 9.63
C ARG A 141 -18.20 9.59 11.02
N GLU A 142 -19.41 10.10 11.15
CA GLU A 142 -20.14 10.26 12.42
C GLU A 142 -20.39 8.90 13.08
N THR A 143 -20.70 7.89 12.28
CA THR A 143 -20.95 6.51 12.73
C THR A 143 -19.75 5.61 12.55
N GLY A 144 -18.71 6.06 11.83
CA GLY A 144 -17.56 5.25 11.48
C GLY A 144 -17.89 4.10 10.53
N SER A 145 -18.83 4.31 9.62
CA SER A 145 -19.30 3.30 8.67
C SER A 145 -19.06 3.72 7.22
N ALA A 146 -19.19 2.77 6.30
CA ALA A 146 -19.17 3.03 4.88
C ALA A 146 -20.03 2.02 4.14
N TRP A 147 -20.46 2.38 2.94
CA TRP A 147 -21.14 1.46 2.05
C TRP A 147 -20.61 1.55 0.62
N VAL A 148 -20.65 0.43 -0.09
CA VAL A 148 -20.32 0.32 -1.51
C VAL A 148 -21.48 -0.37 -2.22
N GLN A 149 -21.99 0.25 -3.27
CA GLN A 149 -22.98 -0.35 -4.16
C GLN A 149 -22.25 -1.04 -5.32
N LEU A 150 -22.28 -2.37 -5.32
CA LEU A 150 -21.88 -3.14 -6.48
C LEU A 150 -23.04 -3.15 -7.49
N PRO A 151 -22.79 -2.79 -8.76
CA PRO A 151 -23.83 -2.79 -9.80
C PRO A 151 -24.09 -4.20 -10.31
N ASN A 152 -25.13 -4.36 -11.12
CA ASN A 152 -25.26 -5.55 -11.95
C ASN A 152 -24.10 -5.59 -12.95
N LEU A 153 -23.42 -6.73 -13.02
CA LEU A 153 -22.30 -6.92 -13.94
C LEU A 153 -22.60 -8.04 -14.93
N MET A 154 -22.32 -7.77 -16.20
CA MET A 154 -22.50 -8.67 -17.32
C MET A 154 -21.14 -8.87 -17.99
N PRO A 155 -20.67 -10.12 -18.11
CA PRO A 155 -19.46 -10.43 -18.88
C PRO A 155 -19.51 -9.81 -20.27
N GLU A 156 -18.36 -9.34 -20.77
CA GLU A 156 -18.20 -8.70 -22.09
C GLU A 156 -18.92 -7.35 -22.29
N ILE A 157 -19.70 -6.87 -21.31
CA ILE A 157 -20.38 -5.56 -21.37
C ILE A 157 -19.75 -4.59 -20.39
N ASN A 158 -19.74 -4.92 -19.10
CA ASN A 158 -19.18 -4.08 -18.04
C ASN A 158 -18.31 -4.87 -17.04
N LEU A 159 -18.09 -6.17 -17.29
CA LEU A 159 -17.15 -7.03 -16.60
C LEU A 159 -16.22 -7.71 -17.61
N PHE A 160 -14.94 -7.38 -17.56
CA PHE A 160 -13.90 -7.87 -18.45
C PHE A 160 -12.79 -8.50 -17.61
N ILE A 161 -12.90 -9.80 -17.36
CA ILE A 161 -11.94 -10.54 -16.53
C ILE A 161 -10.82 -11.07 -17.44
N PRO A 162 -9.59 -10.53 -17.39
CA PRO A 162 -8.50 -10.95 -18.26
C PRO A 162 -7.84 -12.26 -17.81
N TRP A 163 -8.16 -12.76 -16.61
CA TRP A 163 -7.58 -13.98 -16.06
C TRP A 163 -8.45 -15.20 -16.39
N GLN A 164 -7.82 -16.29 -16.82
CA GLN A 164 -8.51 -17.54 -17.18
C GLN A 164 -8.78 -18.41 -15.94
N TYR A 165 -9.51 -17.86 -14.97
CA TYR A 165 -9.96 -18.57 -13.77
C TYR A 165 -11.50 -18.64 -13.71
N PRO A 166 -12.06 -19.72 -13.15
CA PRO A 166 -13.51 -19.98 -13.25
C PRO A 166 -14.35 -19.12 -12.31
N LEU A 167 -13.78 -18.65 -11.19
CA LEU A 167 -14.52 -17.91 -10.16
C LEU A 167 -13.90 -16.55 -9.88
N PHE A 168 -14.73 -15.59 -9.50
CA PHE A 168 -14.31 -14.31 -8.93
C PHE A 168 -15.17 -13.95 -7.71
N ARG A 169 -14.66 -13.04 -6.87
CA ARG A 169 -15.46 -12.38 -5.81
C ARG A 169 -14.94 -10.98 -5.57
N PHE A 170 -15.77 -10.13 -4.96
CA PHE A 170 -15.32 -8.85 -4.44
C PHE A 170 -14.86 -8.96 -2.99
N VAL A 171 -13.87 -8.16 -2.65
CA VAL A 171 -13.43 -7.88 -1.28
C VAL A 171 -13.52 -6.38 -1.06
N ILE A 172 -14.24 -5.96 -0.03
CA ILE A 172 -14.39 -4.56 0.35
C ILE A 172 -13.80 -4.41 1.75
N SER A 173 -13.03 -3.35 1.99
CA SER A 173 -12.50 -3.07 3.31
C SER A 173 -12.54 -1.59 3.64
N LEU A 174 -12.89 -1.30 4.89
CA LEU A 174 -12.89 0.02 5.50
C LEU A 174 -11.91 0.00 6.67
N GLN A 175 -10.88 0.83 6.60
CA GLN A 175 -9.87 0.95 7.64
C GLN A 175 -9.67 2.43 7.94
N ALA A 176 -9.31 2.76 9.18
CA ALA A 176 -9.01 4.13 9.57
C ALA A 176 -7.62 4.22 10.19
N ILE A 177 -6.89 5.28 9.84
CA ILE A 177 -5.55 5.57 10.34
C ILE A 177 -5.43 7.05 10.70
N THR A 178 -4.62 7.34 11.70
CA THR A 178 -4.32 8.73 12.12
C THR A 178 -3.15 9.34 11.38
N ASP A 179 -3.15 10.67 11.33
CA ASP A 179 -2.01 11.48 10.91
C ASP A 179 -0.71 11.11 11.64
N LEU A 180 0.42 11.34 10.97
CA LEU A 180 1.74 11.06 11.52
C LEU A 180 2.48 12.37 11.79
N HIS A 181 2.43 12.82 13.03
CA HIS A 181 3.17 13.99 13.47
C HIS A 181 4.69 13.76 13.53
N TYR A 182 5.42 14.88 13.62
CA TYR A 182 6.84 14.91 13.94
C TYR A 182 7.19 14.00 15.14
N ASN A 183 8.44 13.50 15.18
CA ASN A 183 8.92 12.33 15.93
C ASN A 183 8.50 10.97 15.35
N TYR A 184 7.51 10.98 14.44
CA TYR A 184 7.07 9.83 13.66
C TYR A 184 6.85 8.60 14.54
N PRO A 185 5.95 8.58 15.52
CA PRO A 185 5.81 7.49 16.48
C PRO A 185 5.69 6.10 15.83
N VAL A 186 6.02 5.06 16.61
CA VAL A 186 5.80 3.68 16.16
C VAL A 186 4.29 3.47 16.02
N PHE A 187 3.88 2.81 14.95
CA PHE A 187 2.46 2.53 14.70
C PHE A 187 1.93 1.49 15.69
N THR A 188 0.82 1.82 16.34
CA THR A 188 0.18 0.99 17.37
C THR A 188 -1.31 0.86 17.11
N ARG A 189 -2.01 0.03 17.91
CA ARG A 189 -3.47 -0.12 17.83
C ARG A 189 -4.24 1.16 18.16
N LYS A 190 -3.62 2.15 18.80
CA LYS A 190 -4.26 3.45 19.08
C LYS A 190 -4.27 4.39 17.87
N ASP A 191 -3.46 4.11 16.87
CA ASP A 191 -3.33 4.94 15.68
C ASP A 191 -4.29 4.51 14.56
N THR A 192 -5.18 3.55 14.85
CA THR A 192 -5.88 2.79 13.81
C THR A 192 -7.18 2.15 14.29
N ASP A 193 -8.11 1.97 13.36
CA ASP A 193 -9.35 1.23 13.53
C ASP A 193 -9.66 0.43 12.26
N ALA A 194 -10.40 -0.68 12.39
CA ALA A 194 -10.69 -1.61 11.32
C ALA A 194 -12.16 -2.07 11.37
N ALA A 195 -12.77 -2.16 10.19
CA ALA A 195 -13.92 -3.03 9.98
C ALA A 195 -13.41 -4.41 9.53
N PRO A 196 -14.12 -5.51 9.86
CA PRO A 196 -13.95 -6.77 9.15
C PRO A 196 -14.13 -6.56 7.65
N ALA A 197 -13.25 -7.15 6.84
CA ALA A 197 -13.42 -7.10 5.39
C ALA A 197 -14.68 -7.90 4.99
N ALA A 198 -15.47 -7.31 4.11
CA ALA A 198 -16.63 -7.96 3.53
C ALA A 198 -16.21 -8.67 2.23
N TYR A 199 -16.68 -9.90 2.06
CA TYR A 199 -16.46 -10.69 0.85
C TYR A 199 -17.81 -11.09 0.27
N THR A 200 -17.97 -10.91 -1.03
CA THR A 200 -19.13 -11.49 -1.71
C THR A 200 -18.96 -13.00 -1.83
N ALA A 201 -20.06 -13.70 -2.13
CA ALA A 201 -19.97 -15.08 -2.57
C ALA A 201 -19.07 -15.19 -3.82
N TRP A 202 -18.45 -16.35 -4.00
CA TRP A 202 -17.76 -16.67 -5.25
C TRP A 202 -18.77 -16.84 -6.37
N GLN A 203 -18.46 -16.25 -7.52
CA GLN A 203 -19.34 -16.19 -8.69
C GLN A 203 -18.62 -16.72 -9.93
N PRO A 204 -19.29 -17.48 -10.80
CA PRO A 204 -18.71 -17.90 -12.07
C PRO A 204 -18.41 -16.71 -12.98
N THR A 205 -17.22 -16.68 -13.59
CA THR A 205 -16.80 -15.58 -14.48
C THR A 205 -17.66 -15.40 -15.72
N GLY A 206 -18.34 -16.46 -16.17
CA GLY A 206 -19.25 -16.44 -17.32
C GLY A 206 -20.71 -16.13 -16.98
N GLN A 207 -21.05 -15.84 -15.72
CA GLN A 207 -22.42 -15.53 -15.31
C GLN A 207 -22.58 -14.05 -14.95
N ASN A 208 -23.82 -13.55 -15.12
CA ASN A 208 -24.17 -12.22 -14.67
C ASN A 208 -24.11 -12.14 -13.14
N TYR A 209 -23.48 -11.11 -12.64
CA TYR A 209 -23.47 -10.76 -11.24
C TYR A 209 -24.69 -9.89 -10.93
N THR A 210 -25.46 -10.28 -9.92
CA THR A 210 -26.54 -9.44 -9.38
C THR A 210 -25.93 -8.47 -8.37
N GLY A 211 -26.13 -7.18 -8.60
CA GLY A 211 -25.61 -6.12 -7.76
C GLY A 211 -26.18 -6.17 -6.34
N GLU A 212 -25.35 -5.83 -5.37
CA GLU A 212 -25.69 -5.81 -3.96
C GLU A 212 -25.01 -4.62 -3.28
N ARG A 213 -25.57 -4.19 -2.14
CA ARG A 213 -24.99 -3.16 -1.30
C ARG A 213 -24.22 -3.83 -0.16
N ILE A 214 -22.95 -3.46 -0.02
CA ILE A 214 -22.08 -3.94 1.04
C ILE A 214 -21.86 -2.81 2.04
N GLU A 215 -22.13 -3.07 3.31
CA GLU A 215 -21.94 -2.12 4.40
C GLU A 215 -20.82 -2.59 5.32
N LEU A 216 -20.03 -1.64 5.82
CA LEU A 216 -18.90 -1.88 6.71
C LEU A 216 -18.98 -0.93 7.89
N GLN A 217 -18.62 -1.45 9.07
CA GLN A 217 -18.65 -0.72 10.33
C GLN A 217 -17.32 -0.93 11.05
N LEU A 218 -16.66 0.16 11.44
CA LEU A 218 -15.48 0.09 12.30
C LEU A 218 -15.86 -0.45 13.69
N GLU A 219 -15.00 -1.30 14.26
CA GLU A 219 -15.26 -1.99 15.54
C GLU A 219 -14.54 -1.35 16.74
N GLY A 220 -13.54 -0.51 16.52
CA GLY A 220 -12.63 -0.04 17.57
C GLY A 220 -13.25 0.91 18.59
N GLY A 221 -14.49 1.36 18.37
CA GLY A 221 -15.26 2.19 19.30
C GLY A 221 -14.64 3.55 19.60
N GLN A 222 -13.53 3.90 18.93
CA GLN A 222 -12.89 5.19 19.04
C GLN A 222 -13.70 6.20 18.25
N LYS A 223 -14.10 7.30 18.89
CA LYS A 223 -14.70 8.43 18.18
C LYS A 223 -13.59 9.12 17.38
N PRO A 224 -13.56 8.97 16.05
CA PRO A 224 -12.50 9.55 15.25
C PRO A 224 -12.67 11.06 15.20
N ASP A 225 -11.62 11.79 15.54
CA ASP A 225 -11.54 13.23 15.29
C ASP A 225 -11.07 13.51 13.85
N ASP A 226 -10.87 14.78 13.50
CA ASP A 226 -10.47 15.19 12.15
C ASP A 226 -9.09 14.67 11.71
N SER A 227 -8.23 14.26 12.64
CA SER A 227 -6.90 13.68 12.33
C SER A 227 -6.99 12.26 11.77
N TRP A 228 -8.18 11.64 11.85
CA TRP A 228 -8.44 10.32 11.31
C TRP A 228 -8.76 10.38 9.82
N THR A 229 -8.13 9.49 9.07
CA THR A 229 -8.39 9.26 7.66
C THR A 229 -8.97 7.87 7.49
N PHE A 230 -10.17 7.81 6.94
CA PHE A 230 -10.87 6.59 6.58
C PHE A 230 -10.49 6.23 5.15
N ILE A 231 -10.19 4.96 4.92
CA ILE A 231 -9.74 4.45 3.63
C ILE A 231 -10.67 3.29 3.27
N LEU A 232 -11.53 3.54 2.29
CA LEU A 232 -12.40 2.54 1.70
C LEU A 232 -11.73 1.98 0.45
N SER A 233 -11.57 0.66 0.37
CA SER A 233 -10.95 0.00 -0.76
C SER A 233 -11.74 -1.20 -1.26
N VAL A 234 -11.61 -1.49 -2.54
CA VAL A 234 -12.23 -2.63 -3.21
C VAL A 234 -11.19 -3.44 -3.96
N GLY A 235 -11.37 -4.74 -3.96
CA GLY A 235 -10.65 -5.68 -4.80
C GLY A 235 -11.61 -6.65 -5.48
N LEU A 236 -11.18 -7.18 -6.62
CA LEU A 236 -11.74 -8.35 -7.26
C LEU A 236 -10.68 -9.44 -7.21
N GLU A 237 -10.99 -10.55 -6.54
CA GLU A 237 -10.14 -11.73 -6.41
C GLU A 237 -10.56 -12.79 -7.43
N MET A 238 -9.58 -13.53 -7.96
CA MET A 238 -9.82 -14.71 -8.79
C MET A 238 -9.67 -15.99 -7.97
N GLY A 239 -10.41 -17.03 -8.31
CA GLY A 239 -10.38 -18.29 -7.58
C GLY A 239 -10.59 -19.54 -8.44
N THR A 240 -10.10 -20.66 -7.93
CA THR A 240 -10.30 -22.00 -8.50
C THR A 240 -10.91 -22.93 -7.44
N PRO A 241 -11.98 -23.67 -7.74
CA PRO A 241 -12.54 -24.63 -6.79
C PRO A 241 -11.52 -25.75 -6.52
N ILE A 242 -11.23 -26.01 -5.24
CA ILE A 242 -10.51 -27.21 -4.78
C ILE A 242 -11.52 -28.33 -4.50
N SER A 243 -12.65 -27.95 -3.91
CA SER A 243 -13.79 -28.83 -3.62
C SER A 243 -15.08 -28.02 -3.73
N ASN A 244 -16.22 -28.66 -3.49
CA ASN A 244 -17.53 -28.00 -3.58
C ASN A 244 -17.68 -26.79 -2.64
N ASN A 245 -16.95 -26.77 -1.52
CA ASN A 245 -17.08 -25.73 -0.49
C ASN A 245 -15.81 -24.88 -0.32
N VAL A 246 -14.72 -25.24 -1.01
CA VAL A 246 -13.42 -24.59 -0.83
C VAL A 246 -12.92 -24.08 -2.16
N VAL A 247 -12.74 -22.76 -2.24
CA VAL A 247 -12.14 -22.08 -3.38
C VAL A 247 -10.77 -21.57 -2.96
N ASN A 248 -9.75 -21.91 -3.75
CA ASN A 248 -8.42 -21.34 -3.61
C ASN A 248 -8.37 -19.95 -4.25
N THR A 249 -8.01 -18.92 -3.48
CA THR A 249 -7.74 -17.60 -4.05
C THR A 249 -6.41 -17.61 -4.80
N MET A 250 -6.44 -17.19 -6.06
CA MET A 250 -5.27 -17.19 -6.94
C MET A 250 -4.37 -15.98 -6.67
N LYS A 251 -3.11 -16.26 -6.31
CA LYS A 251 -2.10 -15.22 -6.13
C LYS A 251 -1.81 -14.53 -7.46
N TYR A 252 -1.62 -13.21 -7.42
CA TYR A 252 -1.32 -12.38 -8.59
C TYR A 252 -2.42 -12.31 -9.66
N ALA A 253 -3.63 -12.79 -9.35
CA ALA A 253 -4.78 -12.75 -10.23
C ALA A 253 -5.93 -12.00 -9.56
N GLY A 254 -6.30 -10.88 -10.17
CA GLY A 254 -7.26 -9.94 -9.62
C GLY A 254 -6.75 -8.50 -9.66
N CYS A 255 -7.56 -7.58 -9.16
CA CYS A 255 -7.27 -6.16 -9.20
C CYS A 255 -7.84 -5.45 -7.98
N ALA A 256 -7.21 -4.34 -7.57
CA ALA A 256 -7.72 -3.54 -6.47
C ALA A 256 -7.46 -2.04 -6.65
N ARG A 257 -8.26 -1.23 -5.96
CA ARG A 257 -8.06 0.22 -5.81
C ARG A 257 -8.59 0.74 -4.48
N ILE A 258 -8.09 1.90 -4.08
CA ILE A 258 -8.74 2.74 -3.07
C ILE A 258 -9.93 3.42 -3.76
N LEU A 259 -11.12 3.33 -3.15
CA LEU A 259 -12.35 3.90 -3.68
C LEU A 259 -12.48 5.37 -3.30
N ALA A 260 -12.47 5.62 -2.00
CA ALA A 260 -12.78 6.90 -1.39
C ALA A 260 -11.99 7.06 -0.11
N LEU A 261 -11.78 8.31 0.30
CA LEU A 261 -11.24 8.65 1.60
C LEU A 261 -12.23 9.53 2.37
N GLY A 262 -12.33 9.25 3.67
CA GLY A 262 -13.17 9.99 4.61
C GLY A 262 -12.34 10.73 5.62
#